data_AF-A0A7V9DWW8-F1
#
_entry.id   AF-A0A7V9DWW8-F1
#
_cell.length_a   1.000
_cell.length_b   1.000
_cell.length_c   1.000
_cell.angle_alpha   90.00
_cell.angle_beta   90.00
_cell.angle_gamma   90.00
#
_symmetry.space_group_name_H-M   'P 1'
#
loop_
_entity.id
_entity.type
_entity.pdbx_description
1 polymer ?
#
loop_
_entity_poly.entity_id
_entity_poly.type
_entity_poly.pdbx_seq_one_letter_code
_entity_poly.pdbx_strand_id
1 'polypeptide(L)'
;MLEVSWLLFIAASLVLIVTPGQDMVLVMSRSIAQGAAAGVATAAGVSVGLVGHTILATAGLGAILRTSEWLFVVLKLAGAAYLIYLGIGQLRTRRTELDVRASS
;
A
#
# COMPACT_ATOMS: atom_id res chain seq x y z
N MET A 1 7.95 22.97 16.20
CA MET A 1 8.33 21.58 15.85
C MET A 1 7.14 20.69 15.47
N LEU A 2 5.88 21.08 15.75
CA LEU A 2 4.68 20.33 15.32
C LEU A 2 4.26 20.65 13.87
N GLU A 3 4.39 21.91 13.41
CA GLU A 3 4.00 22.35 12.06
C GLU A 3 4.65 21.54 10.91
N VAL A 4 5.94 21.22 11.05
CA VAL A 4 6.69 20.45 10.06
C VAL A 4 6.15 19.02 9.94
N SER A 5 5.69 18.42 11.06
CA SER A 5 5.13 17.07 11.05
C SER A 5 3.79 17.00 10.32
N TRP A 6 2.96 18.04 10.45
CA TRP A 6 1.69 18.14 9.72
C TRP A 6 1.92 18.33 8.22
N LEU A 7 2.85 19.20 7.85
CA LEU A 7 3.20 19.41 6.44
C LEU A 7 3.80 18.15 5.81
N LEU A 8 4.71 17.44 6.51
CA LEU A 8 5.26 16.17 6.04
C LEU A 8 4.19 15.08 5.96
N PHE A 9 3.27 15.01 6.93
CA PHE A 9 2.16 14.07 6.90
C PHE A 9 1.22 14.34 5.72
N ILE A 10 0.83 15.61 5.51
CA ILE A 10 -0.02 16.02 4.39
C ILE A 10 0.66 15.73 3.06
N ALA A 11 1.94 16.09 2.91
CA ALA A 11 2.70 15.84 1.69
C ALA A 11 2.85 14.33 1.42
N ALA A 12 3.20 13.53 2.43
CA ALA A 12 3.31 12.07 2.30
C ALA A 12 1.96 11.43 1.97
N SER A 13 0.88 11.89 2.60
CA SER A 13 -0.49 11.41 2.34
C SER A 13 -0.93 11.73 0.92
N LEU A 14 -0.62 12.94 0.42
CA LEU A 14 -0.93 13.35 -0.94
C LEU A 14 -0.20 12.48 -1.97
N VAL A 15 1.08 12.19 -1.73
CA VAL A 15 1.88 11.29 -2.58
C VAL A 15 1.32 9.87 -2.56
N LEU A 16 0.91 9.36 -1.39
CA LEU A 16 0.27 8.05 -1.27
C LEU A 16 -1.07 7.98 -2.03
N ILE A 17 -1.91 9.00 -1.89
CA ILE A 17 -3.24 9.07 -2.54
C ILE A 17 -3.14 9.10 -4.06
N VAL A 18 -2.13 9.78 -4.60
CA VAL A 18 -1.93 9.90 -6.05
C VAL A 18 -1.36 8.62 -6.65
N THR A 19 -0.79 7.73 -5.83
CA THR A 19 -0.23 6.47 -6.29
C THR A 19 -1.34 5.42 -6.39
N PRO A 20 -1.82 5.03 -7.59
CA PRO A 20 -2.68 3.87 -7.70
C PRO A 20 -1.92 2.66 -7.15
N GLY A 21 -2.41 2.10 -6.05
CA GLY A 21 -1.74 1.02 -5.34
C GLY A 21 -1.60 -0.25 -6.18
N GLN A 22 -0.74 -1.18 -5.74
CA GLN A 22 -0.53 -2.48 -6.40
C GLN A 22 -1.84 -3.25 -6.59
N ASP A 23 -2.74 -3.19 -5.61
CA ASP A 23 -4.04 -3.87 -5.65
C ASP A 23 -4.95 -3.30 -6.75
N MET A 24 -4.96 -1.97 -6.93
CA MET A 24 -5.72 -1.32 -7.99
C MET A 24 -5.18 -1.69 -9.37
N VAL A 25 -3.85 -1.74 -9.53
CA VAL A 25 -3.22 -2.17 -10.79
C VAL A 25 -3.59 -3.62 -11.10
N LEU A 26 -3.54 -4.54 -10.12
CA LEU A 26 -3.90 -5.94 -10.31
C LEU A 26 -5.38 -6.13 -10.70
N VAL A 27 -6.28 -5.43 -10.03
CA VAL A 27 -7.72 -5.46 -10.33
C VAL A 27 -8.01 -4.85 -11.69
N MET A 28 -7.33 -3.76 -12.07
CA MET A 28 -7.44 -3.16 -13.40
C MET A 28 -6.92 -4.10 -14.48
N SER A 29 -5.72 -4.68 -14.32
CA SER A 29 -5.17 -5.65 -15.28
C SER A 29 -6.09 -6.84 -15.49
N ARG A 30 -6.67 -7.39 -14.41
CA ARG A 30 -7.62 -8.51 -14.52
C ARG A 30 -8.98 -8.09 -15.07
N SER A 31 -9.46 -6.88 -14.74
CA SER A 31 -10.69 -6.33 -15.35
C SER A 31 -10.55 -6.12 -16.85
N ILE A 32 -9.40 -5.62 -17.30
CA ILE A 32 -9.12 -5.37 -18.72
C ILE A 32 -8.90 -6.69 -19.47
N ALA A 33 -8.15 -7.63 -18.90
CA ALA A 33 -7.80 -8.89 -19.58
C ALA A 33 -8.93 -9.94 -19.57
N GLN A 34 -9.78 -9.95 -18.54
CA GLN A 34 -10.74 -11.04 -18.28
C GLN A 34 -12.18 -10.53 -18.03
N GLY A 35 -12.43 -9.22 -18.18
CA GLY A 35 -13.73 -8.58 -18.00
C GLY A 35 -14.03 -8.16 -16.55
N ALA A 36 -15.07 -7.33 -16.39
CA ALA A 36 -15.43 -6.71 -15.11
C ALA A 36 -15.73 -7.73 -13.99
N ALA A 37 -16.33 -8.88 -14.33
CA ALA A 37 -16.63 -9.93 -13.36
C ALA A 37 -15.35 -10.55 -12.75
N ALA A 38 -14.31 -10.76 -13.56
CA ALA A 38 -13.01 -11.25 -13.09
C ALA A 38 -12.29 -10.20 -12.22
N GLY A 39 -12.49 -8.91 -12.52
CA GLY A 39 -12.05 -7.80 -11.67
C GLY A 39 -12.67 -7.84 -10.28
N VAL A 40 -13.99 -7.99 -10.19
CA VAL A 40 -14.72 -8.06 -8.91
C VAL A 40 -14.29 -9.29 -8.09
N ALA A 41 -14.18 -10.46 -8.72
CA ALA A 41 -13.71 -11.67 -8.04
C ALA A 41 -12.27 -11.52 -7.50
N THR A 42 -11.39 -10.88 -8.28
CA THR A 42 -10.02 -10.57 -7.84
C THR A 42 -10.01 -9.60 -6.67
N ALA A 43 -10.78 -8.51 -6.75
CA ALA A 43 -10.88 -7.52 -5.68
C ALA A 43 -11.40 -8.16 -4.39
N ALA A 44 -12.42 -9.03 -4.47
CA ALA A 44 -12.95 -9.76 -3.33
C ALA A 44 -11.91 -10.70 -2.71
N GLY A 45 -11.19 -11.47 -3.54
CA GLY A 45 -10.13 -12.38 -3.08
C GLY A 45 -8.97 -11.64 -2.40
N VAL A 46 -8.50 -10.55 -3.02
CA VAL A 46 -7.46 -9.68 -2.45
C VAL A 46 -7.94 -9.08 -1.13
N SER A 47 -9.18 -8.58 -1.06
CA SER A 47 -9.72 -7.97 0.16
C SER A 47 -9.82 -8.96 1.31
N VAL A 48 -10.33 -10.17 1.06
CA VAL A 48 -10.41 -11.23 2.08
C VAL A 48 -9.02 -11.64 2.55
N GLY A 49 -8.07 -11.81 1.62
CA GLY A 49 -6.68 -12.10 1.95
C GLY A 49 -6.03 -11.01 2.79
N LEU A 50 -6.27 -9.74 2.44
CA LEU A 50 -5.73 -8.58 3.16
C LEU A 50 -6.30 -8.50 4.58
N VAL A 51 -7.60 -8.75 4.76
CA VAL A 51 -8.24 -8.78 6.08
C VAL A 51 -7.66 -9.91 6.94
N GLY A 52 -7.58 -11.12 6.40
CA GLY A 52 -7.02 -12.27 7.13
C GLY A 52 -5.56 -12.04 7.52
N HIS A 53 -4.73 -11.54 6.59
CA HIS A 53 -3.34 -11.20 6.85
C HIS A 53 -3.23 -10.09 7.91
N THR A 54 -4.06 -9.04 7.83
CA THR A 54 -4.04 -7.93 8.78
C THR A 54 -4.43 -8.38 10.19
N ILE A 55 -5.43 -9.25 10.32
CA ILE A 55 -5.84 -9.82 11.62
C ILE A 55 -4.69 -10.64 12.21
N LEU A 56 -4.08 -11.54 11.42
CA LEU A 56 -2.94 -12.34 11.86
C LEU A 56 -1.74 -11.46 12.26
N ALA A 57 -1.41 -10.47 11.43
CA ALA A 57 -0.31 -9.56 11.65
C ALA A 57 -0.52 -8.72 12.92
N THR A 58 -1.69 -8.11 13.09
CA THR A 58 -2.01 -7.26 14.27
C THR A 58 -2.13 -8.07 15.55
N ALA A 59 -2.73 -9.27 15.50
CA ALA A 59 -2.77 -10.19 16.64
C ALA A 59 -1.36 -10.63 17.06
N GLY A 60 -0.49 -10.98 16.10
CA GLY A 60 0.92 -11.29 16.35
C GLY A 60 1.71 -10.09 16.87
N LEU A 61 1.45 -8.89 16.34
CA LEU A 61 2.08 -7.65 16.80
C LEU A 61 1.72 -7.33 18.25
N GLY A 62 0.47 -7.60 18.65
CA GLY A 62 0.00 -7.45 20.03
C GLY A 62 0.81 -8.28 21.02
N ALA A 63 1.23 -9.49 20.63
CA ALA A 63 2.12 -10.32 21.45
C ALA A 63 3.52 -9.72 21.58
N ILE A 64 4.08 -9.16 20.52
CA ILE A 64 5.41 -8.52 20.52
C ILE A 64 5.40 -7.26 21.41
N LEU A 65 4.37 -6.43 21.28
CA LEU A 65 4.18 -5.21 22.08
C LEU A 65 4.12 -5.49 23.58
N ARG A 66 3.53 -6.62 23.97
CA ARG A 66 3.39 -7.01 25.39
C ARG A 66 4.68 -7.54 26.01
N THR A 67 5.62 -7.98 25.19
CA THR A 67 6.78 -8.77 25.64
C THR A 67 8.06 -7.94 25.74
N SER A 68 8.25 -6.90 24.92
CA SER A 68 9.48 -6.09 24.99
C SER A 68 9.38 -4.70 24.34
N GLU A 69 9.82 -3.67 25.06
CA GLU A 69 9.93 -2.28 24.57
C GLU A 69 10.95 -2.15 23.41
N TRP A 70 12.08 -2.88 23.51
CA TRP A 70 13.11 -2.87 22.46
C TRP A 70 12.62 -3.38 21.10
N LEU A 71 11.87 -4.49 21.05
CA LEU A 71 11.33 -5.01 19.79
C LEU A 71 10.36 -4.03 19.13
N PHE A 72 9.57 -3.30 19.92
CA PHE A 72 8.67 -2.27 19.38
C PHE A 72 9.46 -1.13 18.71
N VAL A 73 10.57 -0.70 19.30
CA VAL A 73 11.43 0.34 18.73
C VAL A 73 12.07 -0.15 17.41
N VAL A 74 12.59 -1.38 17.39
CA VAL A 74 13.16 -1.98 16.16
C VAL A 74 12.11 -2.06 15.06
N LEU A 75 10.89 -2.51 15.39
CA LEU A 75 9.78 -2.58 14.44
C LEU A 75 9.41 -1.20 13.89
N LYS A 76 9.35 -0.16 14.75
CA LYS A 76 9.11 1.23 14.31
C LYS A 76 10.17 1.72 13.33
N LEU A 77 11.45 1.48 13.64
CA LEU A 77 12.54 1.85 12.72
C LEU A 77 12.47 1.08 11.40
N ALA A 78 12.20 -0.23 11.45
CA ALA A 78 12.07 -1.06 10.26
C ALA A 78 10.91 -0.59 9.37
N GLY A 79 9.75 -0.28 9.96
CA GLY A 79 8.60 0.29 9.24
C GLY A 79 8.92 1.63 8.59
N ALA A 80 9.61 2.52 9.31
CA ALA A 80 10.05 3.81 8.75
C ALA A 80 11.02 3.63 7.57
N ALA A 81 12.00 2.73 7.69
CA ALA A 81 12.94 2.43 6.61
C ALA A 81 12.24 1.83 5.38
N TYR A 82 11.27 0.93 5.58
CA TYR A 82 10.49 0.35 4.50
C TYR A 82 9.65 1.39 3.74
N LEU A 83 9.04 2.34 4.45
CA LEU A 83 8.31 3.45 3.83
C LEU A 83 9.23 4.38 3.02
N ILE A 84 10.46 4.64 3.49
CA ILE A 84 11.45 5.39 2.73
C ILE A 84 11.81 4.65 1.44
N TYR A 85 12.06 3.34 1.51
CA TYR A 85 12.35 2.51 0.35
C TYR A 85 11.22 2.54 -0.68
N LEU A 86 9.97 2.31 -0.24
CA LEU A 86 8.80 2.40 -1.10
C LEU A 86 8.64 3.80 -1.69
N GLY A 87 8.80 4.85 -0.89
CA GLY A 87 8.74 6.24 -1.35
C GLY A 87 9.75 6.54 -2.46
N ILE A 88 10.98 6.06 -2.34
CA ILE A 88 12.01 6.22 -3.37
C ILE A 88 11.63 5.45 -4.66
N GLY A 89 11.08 4.23 -4.52
CA GLY A 89 10.59 3.44 -5.65
C GLY A 89 9.47 4.15 -6.41
N GLN A 90 8.51 4.73 -5.69
CA GLN A 90 7.42 5.52 -6.26
C GLN A 90 7.92 6.78 -6.97
N LEU A 91 8.91 7.48 -6.39
CA LEU A 91 9.51 8.66 -7.02
C LEU A 91 10.31 8.31 -8.30
N ARG A 92 10.84 7.08 -8.42
CA ARG A 92 11.54 6.61 -9.62
C ARG A 92 10.61 6.09 -10.71
N THR A 93 9.45 5.53 -10.36
CA THR A 93 8.44 5.09 -11.33
C THR A 93 7.66 6.29 -11.86
N ARG A 94 8.17 6.91 -12.94
CA ARG A 94 7.38 7.85 -13.74
C ARG A 94 6.21 7.09 -14.37
N ARG A 95 5.00 7.61 -14.15
CA ARG A 95 3.73 7.27 -14.83
C ARG A 95 3.95 6.36 -16.04
N THR A 96 3.67 5.07 -15.89
CA THR A 96 3.36 4.25 -17.05
C THR A 96 2.10 4.84 -17.65
N GLU A 97 2.31 5.46 -18.81
CA GLU A 97 1.31 6.08 -19.66
C GLU A 97 0.11 5.14 -19.80
N LEU A 98 -1.06 5.64 -19.41
CA LEU A 98 -2.32 5.07 -19.86
C LEU A 98 -2.44 5.41 -21.34
N ASP A 99 -1.86 4.54 -22.18
CA ASP A 99 -2.21 4.45 -23.59
C ASP A 99 -3.64 3.91 -23.69
N VAL A 100 -4.60 4.79 -23.40
CA VAL A 100 -6.00 4.62 -23.80
C VAL A 100 -6.11 5.28 -25.18
N ARG A 101 -5.44 4.70 -26.18
CA ARG A 101 -5.74 4.95 -27.58
C ARG A 101 -6.23 3.67 -28.22
N ALA A 102 -7.43 3.82 -28.79
CA ALA A 102 -7.94 3.10 -29.95
C ALA A 102 -8.26 1.60 -29.77
N SER A 103 -9.49 1.33 -29.37
CA SER A 103 -10.30 0.36 -30.11
C SER A 103 -11.58 1.06 -30.57
N SER A 104 -11.45 1.71 -31.74
CA SER A 104 -12.54 1.94 -32.70
C SER A 104 -13.19 0.62 -33.10
#